data_AF-A0A3D2R772-F1
#
_entry.id   AF-A0A3D2R772-F1
#
_cell.length_a   1.000
_cell.length_b   1.000
_cell.length_c   1.000
_cell.angle_alpha   90.00
_cell.angle_beta   90.00
_cell.angle_gamma   90.00
#
_symmetry.space_group_name_H-M   'P 1'
#
loop_
_entity.id
_entity.type
_entity.pdbx_description
1 polymer ?
#
loop_
_entity_poly.entity_id
_entity_poly.type
_entity_poly.pdbx_seq_one_letter_code
_entity_poly.pdbx_strand_id
1 'polypeptide(L)' 'DVSLSYAMPKPLIGKTMSVQVLANNIFSAVYSSNGYYYTYDDDFSVPDTITTIEGTGYYPQALFNILAGVTLGF' A
#
# COMPACT_ATOMS: atom_id res chain seq x y z
N ASP A 1 -8.73 8.28 -3.35
CA ASP A 1 -7.46 9.03 -3.27
C ASP A 1 -7.64 10.41 -3.88
N VAL A 2 -6.75 11.35 -3.55
CA VAL A 2 -6.77 12.71 -4.09
C VAL A 2 -5.37 13.09 -4.53
N SER A 3 -5.22 13.55 -5.76
CA SER A 3 -3.97 14.07 -6.29
C SER A 3 -4.12 15.55 -6.68
N LEU A 4 -3.10 16.33 -6.37
CA LEU A 4 -2.98 17.73 -6.75
C LEU A 4 -1.61 17.93 -7.40
N SER A 5 -1.60 18.56 -8.56
CA SER A 5 -0.38 18.96 -9.27
C SER A 5 -0.46 20.42 -9.65
N TYR A 6 0.63 21.15 -9.43
CA TYR A 6 0.74 22.56 -9.76
C TYR A 6 2.06 22.83 -10.47
N ALA A 7 1.97 23.27 -11.72
CA ALA A 7 3.11 23.75 -12.49
C ALA A 7 3.33 25.24 -12.18
N MET A 8 4.53 25.59 -11.74
CA MET A 8 4.84 26.97 -11.39
C MET A 8 5.06 27.80 -12.66
N PRO A 9 4.29 28.89 -12.86
CA PRO A 9 4.45 29.76 -14.03
C PRO A 9 5.78 30.53 -13.98
N LYS A 10 6.29 30.79 -12.77
CA LYS A 10 7.61 31.36 -12.54
C LYS A 10 8.40 30.44 -11.62
N PRO A 11 9.25 29.53 -12.15
CA PRO A 11 10.01 28.60 -11.33
C PRO A 11 11.06 29.36 -10.51
N LEU A 12 11.25 28.95 -9.24
CA LEU A 12 12.32 29.50 -8.40
C LEU A 12 13.69 28.91 -8.76
N ILE A 13 13.72 27.67 -9.28
CA ILE A 13 14.93 26.93 -9.62
C ILE A 13 14.70 26.24 -10.97
N GLY A 14 15.66 26.33 -11.90
CA GLY A 14 15.59 25.72 -13.23
C GLY A 14 14.67 26.46 -14.22
N LYS A 15 14.46 25.86 -15.40
CA LYS A 15 13.56 26.37 -16.44
C LYS A 15 12.10 26.04 -16.18
N THR A 16 11.83 24.93 -15.49
CA THR A 16 10.48 24.50 -15.13
C THR A 16 10.49 23.90 -13.74
N MET A 17 9.39 24.10 -13.00
CA MET A 17 9.20 23.53 -11.67
C MET A 17 7.73 23.18 -11.47
N SER A 18 7.45 21.98 -10.96
CA SER A 18 6.10 21.57 -10.57
C SER A 18 6.10 20.89 -9.22
N VAL A 19 5.05 21.12 -8.44
CA VAL A 19 4.82 20.48 -7.15
C VAL A 19 3.65 19.52 -7.28
N GLN A 20 3.77 18.35 -6.66
CA GLN A 20 2.77 17.30 -6.67
C GLN A 20 2.52 16.84 -5.25
N VAL A 21 1.25 16.62 -4.92
CA VAL A 21 0.82 16.06 -3.64
C VAL A 21 -0.20 14.96 -3.95
N LEU A 22 -0.01 13.79 -3.35
CA LEU A 22 -0.90 12.64 -3.45
C LEU A 22 -1.30 12.22 -2.04
N ALA A 23 -2.60 12.30 -1.75
CA ALA A 23 -3.21 11.81 -0.52
C ALA A 23 -3.90 10.47 -0.81
N ASN A 24 -3.29 9.39 -0.34
CA ASN A 24 -3.81 8.03 -0.47
C ASN A 24 -4.70 7.68 0.72
N ASN A 25 -5.78 6.94 0.47
CA ASN A 25 -6.73 6.45 1.45
C ASN A 25 -7.28 7.55 2.38
N ILE A 26 -7.88 8.61 1.80
CA ILE A 26 -8.35 9.81 2.54
C ILE A 26 -9.39 9.53 3.64
N PHE A 27 -10.08 8.39 3.58
CA PHE A 27 -11.03 7.95 4.61
C PHE A 27 -10.41 6.97 5.61
N SER A 28 -9.11 6.68 5.49
CA SER A 28 -8.36 5.74 6.33
C SER A 28 -9.06 4.38 6.49
N ALA A 29 -9.63 3.86 5.39
CA ALA A 29 -10.31 2.58 5.41
C ALA A 29 -9.31 1.44 5.64
N VAL A 30 -9.63 0.55 6.57
CA VAL A 30 -8.90 -0.71 6.76
C VAL A 30 -9.41 -1.70 5.73
N TYR A 31 -8.58 -2.06 4.77
CA TYR A 31 -8.93 -3.08 3.79
C TYR A 31 -7.70 -3.89 3.38
N SER A 32 -7.94 -5.13 2.96
CA SER A 32 -6.94 -6.01 2.39
C SER A 32 -7.50 -6.58 1.10
N SER A 33 -6.88 -6.21 -0.02
CA SER A 33 -7.28 -6.71 -1.34
C SER A 33 -6.63 -8.05 -1.67
N ASN A 34 -5.53 -8.40 -0.98
CA ASN A 34 -4.72 -9.57 -1.26
C ASN A 34 -4.48 -10.33 0.04
N GLY A 35 -4.52 -11.66 -0.04
CA GLY A 35 -4.22 -12.54 1.06
C GLY A 35 -3.50 -13.79 0.58
N TYR A 36 -3.27 -14.71 1.49
CA TYR A 36 -2.74 -16.03 1.20
C TYR A 36 -3.55 -17.08 1.95
N TYR A 37 -3.66 -18.24 1.32
CA TYR A 37 -4.24 -19.43 1.91
C TYR A 37 -3.10 -20.39 2.19
N TYR A 38 -3.13 -21.03 3.35
CA TYR A 38 -2.24 -22.14 3.64
C TYR A 38 -3.04 -23.32 4.17
N THR A 39 -2.57 -24.50 3.80
CA THR A 39 -3.07 -25.78 4.30
C THR A 39 -1.86 -26.66 4.57
N TYR A 40 -1.87 -27.35 5.69
CA TYR A 40 -0.87 -28.37 6.00
C TYR A 40 -1.51 -29.47 6.83
N ASP A 41 -1.01 -30.68 6.66
CA ASP A 41 -1.41 -31.82 7.45
C ASP A 41 -0.56 -31.86 8.72
N ASP A 42 -1.21 -31.83 9.88
CA ASP A 42 -0.61 -32.06 11.18
C ASP A 42 -0.67 -33.55 11.49
N ASP A 43 0.46 -34.23 11.33
CA ASP A 43 0.69 -35.66 11.61
C ASP A 43 1.57 -35.89 12.86
N PHE A 44 1.89 -34.82 13.60
CA PHE A 44 2.86 -34.84 14.70
C PHE A 44 2.26 -34.45 16.05
N SER A 45 1.14 -33.72 16.09
CA SER A 45 0.51 -33.31 17.36
C SER A 45 -0.22 -34.46 18.06
N VAL A 46 -0.81 -35.40 17.30
CA VAL A 46 -1.53 -36.55 17.83
C VAL A 46 -1.09 -37.83 17.10
N PRO A 47 -0.54 -38.84 17.80
CA PRO A 47 -0.16 -40.11 17.18
C PRO A 47 -1.34 -40.78 16.44
N ASP A 48 -1.06 -41.35 15.27
CA ASP A 48 -2.02 -42.04 14.40
C ASP A 48 -3.21 -41.19 13.91
N THR A 49 -3.14 -39.85 14.05
CA THR A 49 -4.17 -38.93 13.58
C THR A 49 -3.55 -37.88 12.68
N ILE A 50 -4.01 -37.81 11.43
CA ILE A 50 -3.65 -36.72 10.51
C ILE A 50 -4.81 -35.72 10.51
N THR A 51 -4.54 -34.48 10.92
CA THR A 51 -5.52 -33.39 10.86
C THR A 51 -5.07 -32.32 9.88
N THR A 52 -5.85 -32.07 8.83
CA THR A 52 -5.59 -30.95 7.92
C THR A 52 -5.94 -29.63 8.61
N ILE A 53 -4.95 -28.78 8.79
CA ILE A 53 -5.11 -27.43 9.33
C ILE A 53 -5.10 -26.45 8.18
N GLU A 54 -6.12 -25.60 8.14
CA GLU A 54 -6.31 -24.60 7.10
C GLU A 54 -6.39 -23.20 7.73
N GLY A 55 -5.86 -22.21 7.02
CA GLY A 55 -5.88 -20.83 7.48
C GLY A 55 -5.75 -19.82 6.36
N THR A 56 -6.26 -18.61 6.62
CA THR A 56 -6.18 -17.47 5.71
C THR A 56 -5.43 -16.33 6.37
N GLY A 57 -4.44 -15.77 5.69
CA GLY A 57 -3.78 -14.52 6.05
C GLY A 57 -4.13 -13.40 5.06
N TYR A 58 -4.08 -12.15 5.52
CA TYR A 58 -4.41 -10.96 4.73
C TYR A 58 -3.25 -9.97 4.76
N TYR A 59 -2.94 -9.35 3.62
CA TYR A 59 -1.95 -8.27 3.52
C TYR A 59 -2.66 -6.92 3.62
N PRO A 60 -2.63 -6.24 4.78
CA PRO A 60 -3.34 -4.98 4.96
C PRO A 60 -2.73 -3.90 4.05
N GLN A 61 -3.59 -3.13 3.40
CA GLN A 61 -3.15 -1.94 2.66
C GLN A 61 -2.81 -0.81 3.63
N ALA A 62 -1.95 0.10 3.18
CA ALA A 62 -1.60 1.28 3.95
C ALA A 62 -2.86 2.11 4.28
N LEU A 63 -2.91 2.62 5.52
CA LEU A 63 -3.89 3.61 5.95
C LEU A 63 -3.62 4.96 5.25
N PHE A 64 -4.29 6.01 5.72
CA PHE A 64 -4.08 7.35 5.17
C PHE A 64 -2.60 7.73 5.15
N ASN A 65 -2.10 8.11 3.97
CA ASN A 65 -0.73 8.58 3.79
C ASN A 65 -0.65 9.68 2.73
N ILE A 66 0.36 10.53 2.84
CA ILE A 66 0.58 11.66 1.94
C ILE A 66 1.98 11.55 1.34
N LEU A 67 2.06 11.63 0.02
CA LEU A 67 3.30 11.79 -0.72
C LEU A 67 3.34 13.19 -1.31
N ALA A 68 4.47 13.87 -1.17
CA ALA A 68 4.72 15.16 -1.80
C ALA A 68 6.02 15.11 -2.58
N GLY A 69 6.04 15.73 -3.76
CA GLY A 69 7.18 15.71 -4.66
C GLY A 69 7.34 17.03 -5.41
N VAL A 70 8.59 17.32 -5.79
CA VAL A 70 8.95 18.43 -6.65
C VAL A 70 9.66 17.89 -7.88
N THR A 71 9.28 18.36 -9.05
CA THR A 71 9.94 18.04 -10.32
C THR A 71 10.59 19.30 -10.86
N LEU A 72 11.87 19.20 -11.20
CA LEU A 72 12.69 20.29 -11.73
C LEU A 72 13.15 19.94 -13.15
N GLY A 73 13.05 20.89 -14.07
CA GLY A 73 13.67 20.83 -15.39
C GLY A 73 14.71 21.94 -15.57
N PHE A 74 15.88 21.61 -16.10
CA PHE A 74 17.04 22.51 -16.24
C PHE A 74 17.27 23.01 -17.68
#